data_AF-A0A8K0G5F6-F1
#
_entry.id   AF-A0A8K0G5F6-F1
#
_cell.length_a   1.000
_cell.length_b   1.000
_cell.length_c   1.000
_cell.angle_alpha   90.00
_cell.angle_beta   90.00
_cell.angle_gamma   90.00
#
_symmetry.space_group_name_H-M   'P 1'
#
loop_
_entity.id
_entity.type
_entity.pdbx_description
1 polymer ?
#
loop_
_entity_poly.entity_id
_entity_poly.type
_entity_poly.pdbx_seq_one_letter_code
_entity_poly.pdbx_strand_id
1 'polypeptide(L)'
;DYFPRCSIDDPNLNNCLLKAFNTVRPYVKKGVEEIGILPFEPLVLPTFNLSQENLAVNYTLTAWNFTIRGIDNYNVKEINYNPQTLTFSAKMKFDALPFYSMYEVSGRLLHIPLEGKGFVSTTFLGPINATIRIEGELVEVDGVEYYNTTNIKVTEIIKDMEITVEGLFEGDEELGRITNHLLNLFSAEIMQAVTPALEQLAEEMLMRFMKSFTGSIPIEGKGFLSAAFLEPINTTIRIQGELVEVDGVEYYNTTNIKVTESIKDMEITIEGLFEGDEKLGKLHTAEELEKSDYKAKDTNSETEGSDQDEDEAKYEN
;
A
#
# COMPACT_ATOMS: atom_id res chain seq x y z
N ASP A 1 8.41 -20.10 -17.56
CA ASP A 1 7.49 -20.78 -18.51
C ASP A 1 6.00 -20.79 -18.11
N TYR A 2 5.56 -20.01 -17.11
CA TYR A 2 4.18 -20.08 -16.60
C TYR A 2 3.22 -18.94 -17.00
N PHE A 3 3.70 -17.93 -17.73
CA PHE A 3 2.86 -16.82 -18.18
C PHE A 3 2.62 -16.87 -19.70
N PRO A 4 1.34 -16.92 -20.15
CA PRO A 4 1.02 -16.81 -21.57
C PRO A 4 1.59 -15.51 -22.15
N ARG A 5 2.30 -15.62 -23.28
CA ARG A 5 2.83 -14.46 -23.99
C ARG A 5 1.79 -13.97 -24.99
N CYS A 6 1.58 -12.67 -25.00
CA CYS A 6 0.64 -12.03 -25.92
C CYS A 6 1.39 -11.09 -26.84
N SER A 7 1.27 -11.33 -28.15
CA SER A 7 1.88 -10.46 -29.16
C SER A 7 1.10 -9.15 -29.24
N ILE A 8 1.81 -8.02 -29.18
CA ILE A 8 1.21 -6.68 -29.26
C ILE A 8 0.46 -6.48 -30.58
N ASP A 9 0.96 -7.08 -31.67
CA ASP A 9 0.33 -7.02 -32.99
C ASP A 9 -0.81 -8.03 -33.20
N ASP A 10 -1.15 -8.86 -32.19
CA ASP A 10 -2.24 -9.83 -32.33
C ASP A 10 -3.59 -9.09 -32.36
N PRO A 11 -4.41 -9.25 -33.42
CA PRO A 11 -5.77 -8.70 -33.43
C PRO A 11 -6.66 -9.24 -32.30
N ASN A 12 -6.27 -10.33 -31.64
CA ASN A 12 -6.90 -10.93 -30.47
C ASN A 12 -6.13 -10.70 -29.16
N LEU A 13 -5.26 -9.69 -29.09
CA LEU A 13 -4.45 -9.35 -27.92
C LEU A 13 -5.26 -9.35 -26.61
N ASN A 14 -6.43 -8.71 -26.59
CA ASN A 14 -7.29 -8.66 -25.40
C ASN A 14 -7.73 -10.05 -24.91
N ASN A 15 -8.03 -10.98 -25.83
CA ASN A 15 -8.37 -12.36 -25.49
C ASN A 15 -7.16 -13.14 -24.95
N CYS A 16 -5.96 -12.86 -25.49
CA CYS A 16 -4.73 -13.42 -24.94
C CYS A 16 -4.47 -12.90 -23.53
N LEU A 17 -4.56 -11.58 -23.31
CA LEU A 17 -4.36 -10.96 -21.99
C LEU A 17 -5.36 -11.49 -20.96
N LEU A 18 -6.62 -11.70 -21.34
CA LEU A 18 -7.62 -12.34 -20.49
C LEU A 18 -7.22 -13.76 -20.07
N LYS A 19 -6.70 -14.57 -21.00
CA LYS A 19 -6.18 -15.91 -20.68
C LYS A 19 -4.94 -15.82 -19.79
N ALA A 20 -4.04 -14.87 -20.05
CA ALA A 20 -2.86 -14.63 -19.23
C ALA A 20 -3.26 -14.30 -17.79
N PHE A 21 -4.15 -13.33 -17.61
CA PHE A 21 -4.65 -12.90 -16.30
C PHE A 21 -5.27 -14.07 -15.50
N ASN A 22 -6.07 -14.91 -16.15
CA ASN A 22 -6.64 -16.10 -15.52
C ASN A 22 -5.61 -17.19 -15.20
N THR A 23 -4.52 -17.29 -15.98
CA THR A 23 -3.42 -18.23 -15.74
C THR A 23 -2.54 -17.78 -14.57
N VAL A 24 -2.40 -16.47 -14.39
CA VAL A 24 -1.62 -15.83 -13.30
C VAL A 24 -2.33 -15.96 -11.95
N ARG A 25 -3.67 -15.96 -11.94
CA ARG A 25 -4.50 -15.95 -10.73
C ARG A 25 -4.02 -16.89 -9.61
N PRO A 26 -3.73 -18.19 -9.83
CA PRO A 26 -3.28 -19.08 -8.76
C PRO A 26 -1.96 -18.68 -8.10
N TYR A 27 -1.09 -17.99 -8.84
CA TYR A 27 0.19 -17.48 -8.34
C TYR A 27 -0.02 -16.21 -7.51
N VAL A 28 -0.80 -15.25 -8.02
CA VAL A 28 -1.16 -14.03 -7.27
C VAL A 28 -1.90 -14.37 -5.97
N LYS A 29 -2.76 -15.39 -6.00
CA LYS A 29 -3.43 -15.91 -4.80
C LYS A 29 -2.42 -16.26 -3.68
N LYS A 30 -1.35 -16.97 -4.02
CA LYS A 30 -0.33 -17.44 -3.06
C LYS A 30 0.75 -16.41 -2.76
N GLY A 31 0.91 -15.42 -3.62
CA GLY A 31 2.11 -14.59 -3.65
C GLY A 31 3.27 -15.27 -4.37
N VAL A 32 4.31 -14.49 -4.66
CA VAL A 32 5.59 -14.92 -5.22
C VAL A 32 6.69 -14.15 -4.47
N GLU A 33 7.18 -14.76 -3.39
CA GLU A 33 8.12 -14.13 -2.46
C GLU A 33 9.43 -13.72 -3.15
N GLU A 34 9.89 -14.51 -4.11
CA GLU A 34 11.14 -14.27 -4.86
C GLU A 34 11.14 -12.95 -5.64
N ILE A 35 9.96 -12.38 -5.91
CA ILE A 35 9.77 -11.09 -6.59
C ILE A 35 8.95 -10.12 -5.77
N GLY A 36 8.90 -10.30 -4.44
CA GLY A 36 8.25 -9.37 -3.51
C GLY A 36 6.72 -9.30 -3.62
N ILE A 37 6.08 -10.27 -4.29
CA ILE A 37 4.62 -10.30 -4.40
C ILE A 37 4.05 -10.99 -3.17
N LEU A 38 3.35 -10.24 -2.33
CA LEU A 38 2.63 -10.76 -1.17
C LEU A 38 1.42 -11.63 -1.59
N PRO A 39 0.94 -12.54 -0.73
CA PRO A 39 -0.31 -13.26 -0.96
C PRO A 39 -1.50 -12.29 -1.07
N PHE A 40 -2.35 -12.48 -2.08
CA PHE A 40 -3.60 -11.73 -2.24
C PHE A 40 -4.82 -12.44 -1.63
N GLU A 41 -4.68 -13.67 -1.13
CA GLU A 41 -5.77 -14.41 -0.51
C GLU A 41 -5.29 -15.27 0.70
N PRO A 42 -5.55 -14.83 1.94
CA PRO A 42 -6.07 -13.51 2.28
C PRO A 42 -5.03 -12.42 1.99
N LEU A 43 -5.50 -11.23 1.64
CA LEU A 43 -4.66 -10.04 1.59
C LEU A 43 -4.62 -9.42 2.98
N VAL A 44 -3.43 -9.31 3.56
CA VAL A 44 -3.21 -8.69 4.87
C VAL A 44 -2.46 -7.39 4.66
N LEU A 45 -3.04 -6.29 5.15
CA LEU A 45 -2.44 -4.96 5.04
C LEU A 45 -1.58 -4.66 6.28
N PRO A 46 -0.45 -3.93 6.11
CA PRO A 46 0.24 -3.34 7.24
C PRO A 46 -0.69 -2.35 7.96
N THR A 47 -0.31 -1.95 9.18
CA THR A 47 -1.05 -0.92 9.91
C THR A 47 -1.12 0.36 9.08
N PHE A 48 -2.32 0.94 8.99
CA PHE A 48 -2.53 2.19 8.26
C PHE A 48 -3.45 3.13 9.03
N ASN A 49 -3.29 4.41 8.77
CA ASN A 49 -4.08 5.49 9.34
C ASN A 49 -4.93 6.10 8.23
N LEU A 50 -6.24 6.26 8.47
CA LEU A 50 -7.14 7.03 7.63
C LEU A 50 -7.64 8.22 8.43
N SER A 51 -7.50 9.41 7.86
CA SER A 51 -8.09 10.62 8.41
C SER A 51 -8.85 11.34 7.32
N GLN A 52 -10.11 11.66 7.57
CA GLN A 52 -10.95 12.34 6.60
C GLN A 52 -11.74 13.43 7.31
N GLU A 53 -11.62 14.66 6.81
CA GLU A 53 -12.34 15.81 7.32
C GLU A 53 -13.08 16.53 6.19
N ASN A 54 -14.40 16.41 6.21
CA ASN A 54 -15.32 17.18 5.38
C ASN A 54 -16.69 17.34 6.09
N LEU A 55 -17.69 17.88 5.41
CA LEU A 55 -19.02 18.11 5.99
C LEU A 55 -19.72 16.80 6.43
N ALA A 56 -19.47 15.71 5.69
CA ALA A 56 -20.09 14.41 5.91
C ALA A 56 -19.30 13.54 6.89
N VAL A 57 -17.98 13.67 7.00
CA VAL A 57 -17.17 12.80 7.86
C VAL A 57 -16.05 13.59 8.52
N ASN A 58 -15.80 13.32 9.79
CA ASN A 58 -14.64 13.85 10.50
C ASN A 58 -14.16 12.76 11.45
N TYR A 59 -13.21 11.94 11.02
CA TYR A 59 -12.68 10.84 11.82
C TYR A 59 -11.18 10.65 11.60
N THR A 60 -10.57 10.06 12.61
CA THR A 60 -9.25 9.41 12.56
C THR A 60 -9.46 7.93 12.86
N LEU A 61 -8.87 7.07 12.04
CA LEU A 61 -8.97 5.61 12.12
C LEU A 61 -7.59 5.02 11.99
N THR A 62 -7.15 4.26 12.98
CA THR A 62 -6.00 3.37 12.89
C THR A 62 -6.51 1.95 12.73
N ALA A 63 -6.03 1.22 11.72
CA ALA A 63 -6.40 -0.17 11.48
C ALA A 63 -5.17 -1.05 11.43
N TRP A 64 -5.21 -2.22 12.08
CA TRP A 64 -4.13 -3.20 12.07
C TRP A 64 -4.68 -4.63 11.98
N ASN A 65 -3.85 -5.54 11.46
CA ASN A 65 -4.26 -6.89 11.06
C ASN A 65 -5.45 -6.87 10.08
N PHE A 66 -5.54 -5.81 9.26
CA PHE A 66 -6.61 -5.64 8.30
C PHE A 66 -6.51 -6.72 7.23
N THR A 67 -7.50 -7.59 7.18
CA THR A 67 -7.48 -8.77 6.34
C THR A 67 -8.70 -8.78 5.41
N ILE A 68 -8.44 -8.86 4.11
CA ILE A 68 -9.46 -9.02 3.07
C ILE A 68 -9.43 -10.45 2.54
N ARG A 69 -10.60 -11.02 2.28
CA ARG A 69 -10.76 -12.32 1.63
C ARG A 69 -11.63 -12.22 0.38
N GLY A 70 -11.55 -13.21 -0.48
CA GLY A 70 -12.32 -13.31 -1.72
C GLY A 70 -11.76 -12.49 -2.89
N ILE A 71 -10.56 -11.91 -2.76
CA ILE A 71 -9.94 -11.12 -3.84
C ILE A 71 -9.62 -12.02 -5.02
N ASP A 72 -9.25 -13.27 -4.78
CA ASP A 72 -9.01 -14.22 -5.87
C ASP A 72 -10.28 -14.67 -6.60
N ASN A 73 -11.48 -14.29 -6.14
CA ASN A 73 -12.77 -14.68 -6.71
C ASN A 73 -13.45 -13.55 -7.50
N TYR A 74 -12.69 -12.83 -8.33
CA TYR A 74 -13.22 -11.89 -9.31
C TYR A 74 -13.68 -12.54 -10.63
N ASN A 75 -14.50 -11.82 -11.38
CA ASN A 75 -14.84 -12.12 -12.75
C ASN A 75 -14.38 -10.95 -13.62
N VAL A 76 -13.44 -11.20 -14.53
CA VAL A 76 -13.01 -10.21 -15.50
C VAL A 76 -14.11 -10.05 -16.55
N LYS A 77 -14.63 -8.83 -16.70
CA LYS A 77 -15.66 -8.48 -17.67
C LYS A 77 -15.07 -7.95 -18.97
N GLU A 78 -13.97 -7.22 -18.85
CA GLU A 78 -13.33 -6.56 -19.98
C GLU A 78 -11.85 -6.35 -19.64
N ILE A 79 -10.97 -6.56 -20.62
CA ILE A 79 -9.58 -6.13 -20.59
C ILE A 79 -9.30 -5.42 -21.91
N ASN A 80 -8.63 -4.28 -21.83
CA ASN A 80 -8.16 -3.56 -22.98
C ASN A 80 -6.74 -3.04 -22.74
N TYR A 81 -5.87 -3.24 -23.73
CA TYR A 81 -4.53 -2.66 -23.74
C TYR A 81 -4.32 -1.84 -25.00
N ASN A 82 -3.86 -0.60 -24.83
CA ASN A 82 -3.45 0.26 -25.93
C ASN A 82 -1.92 0.38 -25.94
N PRO A 83 -1.22 -0.25 -26.91
CA PRO A 83 0.24 -0.18 -26.99
C PRO A 83 0.76 1.20 -27.36
N GLN A 84 -0.03 2.05 -28.04
CA GLN A 84 0.42 3.40 -28.44
C GLN A 84 0.48 4.36 -27.25
N THR A 85 -0.45 4.21 -26.31
CA THR A 85 -0.53 5.04 -25.10
C THR A 85 -0.08 4.30 -23.86
N LEU A 86 0.44 3.07 -24.01
CA LEU A 86 0.90 2.19 -22.93
C LEU A 86 -0.10 2.08 -21.78
N THR A 87 -1.38 2.01 -22.13
CA THR A 87 -2.48 2.04 -21.17
C THR A 87 -3.14 0.67 -21.09
N PHE A 88 -3.26 0.13 -19.89
CA PHE A 88 -4.05 -1.05 -19.60
C PHE A 88 -5.32 -0.67 -18.84
N SER A 89 -6.42 -1.36 -19.12
CA SER A 89 -7.64 -1.22 -18.34
C SER A 89 -8.34 -2.57 -18.17
N ALA A 90 -8.92 -2.78 -17.00
CA ALA A 90 -9.68 -3.97 -16.69
C ALA A 90 -10.97 -3.60 -15.94
N LYS A 91 -12.08 -4.24 -16.32
CA LYS A 91 -13.32 -4.22 -15.54
C LYS A 91 -13.46 -5.55 -14.83
N MET A 92 -13.58 -5.50 -13.51
CA MET A 92 -13.62 -6.66 -12.64
C MET A 92 -14.88 -6.62 -11.80
N LYS A 93 -15.46 -7.79 -11.55
CA LYS A 93 -16.60 -7.97 -10.67
C LYS A 93 -16.21 -8.90 -9.54
N PHE A 94 -16.31 -8.47 -8.30
CA PHE A 94 -16.10 -9.31 -7.13
C PHE A 94 -17.45 -9.66 -6.53
N ASP A 95 -17.68 -10.95 -6.25
CA ASP A 95 -18.97 -11.40 -5.70
C ASP A 95 -19.06 -11.18 -4.19
N ALA A 96 -17.96 -11.33 -3.46
CA ALA A 96 -17.85 -11.03 -2.04
C ALA A 96 -16.40 -10.66 -1.68
N LEU A 97 -16.23 -9.56 -0.93
CA LEU A 97 -14.94 -9.11 -0.38
C LEU A 97 -15.07 -8.81 1.12
N PRO A 98 -15.35 -9.80 1.97
CA PRO A 98 -15.41 -9.55 3.41
C PRO A 98 -14.03 -9.12 3.91
N PHE A 99 -14.02 -8.20 4.85
CA PHE A 99 -12.82 -7.81 5.57
C PHE A 99 -13.06 -7.81 7.07
N TYR A 100 -11.96 -7.97 7.81
CA TYR A 100 -11.94 -7.81 9.25
C TYR A 100 -10.64 -7.18 9.69
N SER A 101 -10.68 -6.45 10.79
CA SER A 101 -9.53 -5.72 11.31
C SER A 101 -9.68 -5.49 12.80
N MET A 102 -8.56 -5.27 13.47
CA MET A 102 -8.59 -4.48 14.69
C MET A 102 -8.55 -3.00 14.32
N TYR A 103 -9.17 -2.17 15.15
CA TYR A 103 -9.27 -0.74 14.88
C TYR A 103 -9.18 0.09 16.16
N GLU A 104 -8.81 1.35 16.00
CA GLU A 104 -9.01 2.44 16.94
C GLU A 104 -9.54 3.65 16.15
N VAL A 105 -10.68 4.20 16.59
CA VAL A 105 -11.36 5.29 15.89
C VAL A 105 -11.70 6.41 16.85
N SER A 106 -11.59 7.64 16.37
CA SER A 106 -12.11 8.82 17.04
C SER A 106 -12.72 9.78 16.03
N GLY A 107 -13.92 10.28 16.32
CA GLY A 107 -14.61 11.30 15.54
C GLY A 107 -16.06 10.92 15.24
N ARG A 108 -16.47 11.09 13.98
CA ARG A 108 -17.83 10.83 13.51
C ARG A 108 -17.89 10.48 12.02
N LEU A 109 -18.80 9.57 11.68
CA LEU A 109 -19.28 9.36 10.31
C LEU A 109 -20.69 9.94 10.22
N LEU A 110 -20.91 10.92 9.34
CA LEU A 110 -22.16 11.69 9.24
C LEU A 110 -22.51 12.37 10.57
N HIS A 111 -23.60 11.92 11.20
CA HIS A 111 -24.05 12.35 12.52
C HIS A 111 -23.81 11.29 13.60
N ILE A 112 -23.13 10.20 13.26
CA ILE A 112 -22.89 9.06 14.15
C ILE A 112 -21.51 9.26 14.80
N PRO A 113 -21.45 9.52 16.12
CA PRO A 113 -20.17 9.57 16.82
C PRO A 113 -19.53 8.18 16.83
N LEU A 114 -18.22 8.13 16.65
CA LEU A 114 -17.42 6.93 16.70
C LEU A 114 -16.22 7.18 17.59
N GLU A 115 -16.16 6.47 18.70
CA GLU A 115 -15.03 6.51 19.61
C GLU A 115 -14.84 5.13 20.21
N GLY A 116 -13.62 4.62 20.16
CA GLY A 116 -13.27 3.35 20.78
C GLY A 116 -12.30 2.53 19.95
N LYS A 117 -12.02 1.33 20.46
CA LYS A 117 -11.08 0.41 19.86
C LYS A 117 -11.54 -1.02 20.07
N GLY A 118 -11.32 -1.86 19.08
CA GLY A 118 -11.76 -3.23 19.13
C GLY A 118 -11.71 -3.90 17.77
N PHE A 119 -12.67 -4.79 17.54
CA PHE A 119 -12.75 -5.58 16.33
C PHE A 119 -13.83 -5.03 15.40
N VAL A 120 -13.52 -4.97 14.11
CA VAL A 120 -14.48 -4.64 13.06
C VAL A 120 -14.51 -5.77 12.03
N SER A 121 -15.72 -6.12 11.59
CA SER A 121 -15.94 -7.03 10.47
C SER A 121 -17.02 -6.50 9.55
N THR A 122 -16.80 -6.65 8.25
CA THR A 122 -17.68 -6.11 7.22
C THR A 122 -17.87 -7.11 6.10
N THR A 123 -19.07 -7.14 5.53
CA THR A 123 -19.37 -7.81 4.26
C THR A 123 -20.13 -6.84 3.35
N PHE A 124 -19.71 -6.73 2.10
CA PHE A 124 -20.43 -5.91 1.13
C PHE A 124 -21.72 -6.59 0.66
N LEU A 125 -22.81 -5.83 0.59
CA LEU A 125 -24.11 -6.34 0.19
C LEU A 125 -24.23 -6.30 -1.34
N GLY A 126 -23.85 -7.41 -1.95
CA GLY A 126 -23.90 -7.61 -3.40
C GLY A 126 -22.55 -7.38 -4.08
N PRO A 127 -22.53 -7.49 -5.42
CA PRO A 127 -21.28 -7.50 -6.15
C PRO A 127 -20.65 -6.12 -6.25
N ILE A 128 -19.33 -6.09 -6.08
CA ILE A 128 -18.50 -4.89 -6.29
C ILE A 128 -18.02 -4.90 -7.73
N ASN A 129 -18.23 -3.80 -8.44
CA ASN A 129 -17.66 -3.62 -9.77
C ASN A 129 -16.52 -2.61 -9.67
N ALA A 130 -15.32 -3.05 -10.05
CA ALA A 130 -14.13 -2.21 -10.08
C ALA A 130 -13.68 -2.00 -11.52
N THR A 131 -13.29 -0.77 -11.85
CA THR A 131 -12.55 -0.45 -13.06
C THR A 131 -11.15 -0.04 -12.65
N ILE A 132 -10.14 -0.75 -13.17
CA ILE A 132 -8.73 -0.45 -12.95
C ILE A 132 -8.19 0.09 -14.26
N ARG A 133 -7.48 1.21 -14.19
CA ARG A 133 -6.73 1.79 -15.30
C ARG A 133 -5.28 1.96 -14.87
N ILE A 134 -4.37 1.45 -15.67
CA ILE A 134 -2.93 1.50 -15.44
C ILE A 134 -2.29 2.21 -16.63
N GLU A 135 -1.43 3.16 -16.32
CA GLU A 135 -0.64 3.90 -17.29
C GLU A 135 0.83 3.72 -16.95
N GLY A 136 1.66 3.77 -17.98
CA GLY A 136 3.07 3.55 -17.83
C GLY A 136 3.87 4.06 -19.02
N GLU A 137 5.16 3.83 -18.93
CA GLU A 137 6.15 4.19 -19.93
C GLU A 137 7.15 3.04 -20.11
N LEU A 138 7.94 3.10 -21.18
CA LEU A 138 9.02 2.15 -21.43
C LEU A 138 10.32 2.72 -20.89
N VAL A 139 11.05 1.92 -20.12
CA VAL A 139 12.36 2.29 -19.57
C VAL A 139 13.36 1.21 -19.96
N GLU A 140 14.51 1.63 -20.48
CA GLU A 140 15.62 0.74 -20.81
C GLU A 140 16.61 0.69 -19.65
N VAL A 141 16.94 -0.52 -19.20
CA VAL A 141 17.95 -0.79 -18.16
C VAL A 141 18.86 -1.89 -18.66
N ASP A 142 20.17 -1.61 -18.75
CA ASP A 142 21.18 -2.53 -19.26
C ASP A 142 20.85 -3.13 -20.64
N GLY A 143 20.22 -2.34 -21.53
CA GLY A 143 19.80 -2.77 -22.86
C GLY A 143 18.54 -3.66 -22.88
N VAL A 144 17.84 -3.76 -21.75
CA VAL A 144 16.58 -4.51 -21.62
C VAL A 144 15.44 -3.53 -21.34
N GLU A 145 14.35 -3.65 -22.10
CA GLU A 145 13.18 -2.78 -21.97
C GLU A 145 12.17 -3.31 -20.95
N TYR A 146 11.74 -2.44 -20.05
CA TYR A 146 10.79 -2.72 -18.97
C TYR A 146 9.59 -1.78 -19.06
N TYR A 147 8.43 -2.28 -18.63
CA TYR A 147 7.26 -1.45 -18.43
C TYR A 147 7.37 -0.78 -17.05
N ASN A 148 7.44 0.54 -17.02
CA ASN A 148 7.39 1.30 -15.77
C ASN A 148 5.96 1.79 -15.55
N THR A 149 5.28 1.31 -14.51
CA THR A 149 3.95 1.84 -14.17
C THR A 149 4.11 3.23 -13.56
N THR A 150 3.45 4.23 -14.13
CA THR A 150 3.55 5.63 -13.69
C THR A 150 2.31 6.09 -12.94
N ASN A 151 1.15 5.51 -13.27
CA ASN A 151 -0.13 5.90 -12.67
C ASN A 151 -1.11 4.72 -12.63
N ILE A 152 -1.90 4.64 -11.56
CA ILE A 152 -3.01 3.70 -11.43
C ILE A 152 -4.23 4.48 -10.95
N LYS A 153 -5.36 4.27 -11.62
CA LYS A 153 -6.67 4.75 -11.17
C LYS A 153 -7.57 3.55 -10.92
N VAL A 154 -8.18 3.52 -9.75
CA VAL A 154 -9.23 2.57 -9.38
C VAL A 154 -10.54 3.34 -9.26
N THR A 155 -11.62 2.74 -9.75
CA THR A 155 -12.97 3.23 -9.54
C THR A 155 -13.86 2.08 -9.14
N GLU A 156 -14.49 2.17 -7.98
CA GLU A 156 -15.30 1.11 -7.42
C GLU A 156 -16.76 1.53 -7.30
N ILE A 157 -17.66 0.60 -7.62
CA ILE A 157 -19.09 0.76 -7.38
C ILE A 157 -19.47 -0.20 -6.27
N ILE A 158 -19.52 0.32 -5.06
CA ILE A 158 -19.97 -0.37 -3.85
C ILE A 158 -21.34 0.21 -3.49
N LYS A 159 -22.35 -0.66 -3.38
CA LYS A 159 -23.73 -0.22 -3.10
C LYS A 159 -23.96 -0.01 -1.63
N ASP A 160 -23.65 -1.04 -0.85
CA ASP A 160 -24.04 -1.12 0.53
C ASP A 160 -23.18 -2.18 1.26
N MET A 161 -23.17 -2.15 2.59
CA MET A 161 -22.40 -3.08 3.43
C MET A 161 -23.16 -3.45 4.70
N GLU A 162 -22.87 -4.64 5.22
CA GLU A 162 -23.17 -5.01 6.59
C GLU A 162 -21.88 -4.89 7.40
N ILE A 163 -21.92 -4.10 8.47
CA ILE A 163 -20.76 -3.81 9.32
C ILE A 163 -21.07 -4.12 10.78
N THR A 164 -20.12 -4.73 11.47
CA THR A 164 -20.16 -4.95 12.91
C THR A 164 -18.91 -4.36 13.53
N VAL A 165 -19.09 -3.52 14.55
CA VAL A 165 -18.04 -2.79 15.25
C VAL A 165 -18.16 -3.05 16.75
N GLU A 166 -17.12 -3.62 17.35
CA GLU A 166 -17.05 -3.96 18.77
C GLU A 166 -16.11 -3.01 19.53
N GLY A 167 -16.39 -2.74 20.81
CA GLY A 167 -15.51 -1.93 21.66
C GLY A 167 -15.67 -0.42 21.51
N LEU A 168 -16.81 0.03 20.97
CA LEU A 168 -17.18 1.46 20.98
C LEU A 168 -17.56 1.93 22.39
N PHE A 169 -17.31 3.20 22.68
CA PHE A 169 -17.70 3.91 23.90
C PHE A 169 -17.29 3.18 25.18
N GLU A 170 -16.02 2.78 25.27
CA GLU A 170 -15.46 2.04 26.42
C GLU A 170 -16.20 0.73 26.74
N GLY A 171 -16.90 0.15 25.74
CA GLY A 171 -17.63 -1.10 25.89
C GLY A 171 -19.09 -0.94 26.34
N ASP A 172 -19.68 0.26 26.26
CA ASP A 172 -21.12 0.45 26.51
C ASP A 172 -21.95 -0.33 25.46
N GLU A 173 -22.59 -1.41 25.91
CA GLU A 173 -23.35 -2.32 25.05
C GLU A 173 -24.57 -1.64 24.40
N GLU A 174 -25.20 -0.69 25.08
CA GLU A 174 -26.40 -0.02 24.58
C GLU A 174 -26.03 0.96 23.46
N LEU A 175 -25.05 1.82 23.71
CA LEU A 175 -24.52 2.75 22.71
C LEU A 175 -23.88 2.00 21.55
N GLY A 176 -23.11 0.95 21.82
CA GLY A 176 -22.52 0.10 20.80
C GLY A 176 -23.58 -0.51 19.87
N ARG A 177 -24.67 -1.06 20.42
CA ARG A 177 -25.78 -1.62 19.63
C ARG A 177 -26.50 -0.56 18.81
N ILE A 178 -26.76 0.62 19.39
CA ILE A 178 -27.40 1.74 18.67
C ILE A 178 -26.51 2.19 17.51
N THR A 179 -25.22 2.37 17.75
CA THR A 179 -24.26 2.80 16.71
C THR A 179 -24.13 1.77 15.61
N ASN A 180 -24.03 0.48 15.93
CA ASN A 180 -24.05 -0.58 14.91
C ASN A 180 -25.33 -0.53 14.07
N HIS A 181 -26.49 -0.32 14.70
CA HIS A 181 -27.74 -0.18 13.96
C HIS A 181 -27.72 1.03 13.01
N LEU A 182 -27.21 2.18 13.46
CA LEU A 182 -27.10 3.38 12.63
C LEU A 182 -26.09 3.19 11.48
N LEU A 183 -24.95 2.55 11.73
CA LEU A 183 -23.95 2.26 10.69
C LEU A 183 -24.53 1.39 9.57
N ASN A 184 -25.30 0.35 9.92
CA ASN A 184 -25.99 -0.50 8.95
C ASN A 184 -27.23 0.15 8.31
N LEU A 185 -27.83 1.16 8.97
CA LEU A 185 -28.97 1.89 8.41
C LEU A 185 -28.52 2.91 7.34
N PHE A 186 -27.35 3.53 7.54
CA PHE A 186 -26.76 4.55 6.67
C PHE A 186 -25.56 4.04 5.88
N SER A 187 -25.43 2.73 5.73
CA SER A 187 -24.26 2.08 5.13
C SER A 187 -24.04 2.49 3.68
N ALA A 188 -25.09 2.73 2.89
CA ALA A 188 -24.97 3.24 1.52
C ALA A 188 -24.37 4.66 1.46
N GLU A 189 -24.82 5.57 2.34
CA GLU A 189 -24.29 6.93 2.45
C GLU A 189 -22.87 6.94 3.01
N ILE A 190 -22.58 6.09 4.00
CA ILE A 190 -21.24 5.90 4.54
C ILE A 190 -20.32 5.41 3.43
N MET A 191 -20.73 4.39 2.66
CA MET A 191 -19.94 3.88 1.54
C MET A 191 -19.65 4.98 0.52
N GLN A 192 -20.62 5.82 0.15
CA GLN A 192 -20.36 6.96 -0.74
C GLN A 192 -19.32 7.93 -0.19
N ALA A 193 -19.32 8.17 1.12
CA ALA A 193 -18.37 9.08 1.77
C ALA A 193 -16.95 8.50 1.88
N VAL A 194 -16.81 7.18 2.11
CA VAL A 194 -15.51 6.53 2.33
C VAL A 194 -14.91 5.89 1.08
N THR A 195 -15.70 5.62 0.03
CA THR A 195 -15.22 5.00 -1.23
C THR A 195 -13.99 5.70 -1.82
N PRO A 196 -13.89 7.04 -1.86
CA PRO A 196 -12.69 7.69 -2.38
C PRO A 196 -11.39 7.32 -1.62
N ALA A 197 -11.47 7.13 -0.30
CA ALA A 197 -10.33 6.70 0.51
C ALA A 197 -9.97 5.22 0.25
N LEU A 198 -10.98 4.38 0.02
CA LEU A 198 -10.77 2.97 -0.36
C LEU A 198 -10.16 2.86 -1.76
N GLU A 199 -10.61 3.66 -2.72
CA GLU A 199 -10.02 3.74 -4.06
C GLU A 199 -8.55 4.15 -4.01
N GLN A 200 -8.22 5.17 -3.22
CA GLN A 200 -6.83 5.61 -3.02
C GLN A 200 -5.97 4.50 -2.40
N LEU A 201 -6.47 3.84 -1.35
CA LEU A 201 -5.77 2.71 -0.73
C LEU A 201 -5.53 1.59 -1.76
N ALA A 202 -6.53 1.24 -2.57
CA ALA A 202 -6.41 0.24 -3.62
C ALA A 202 -5.40 0.65 -4.71
N GLU A 203 -5.37 1.93 -5.11
CA GLU A 203 -4.42 2.49 -6.08
C GLU A 203 -2.97 2.33 -5.59
N GLU A 204 -2.69 2.70 -4.35
CA GLU A 204 -1.35 2.59 -3.75
C GLU A 204 -0.90 1.14 -3.62
N MET A 205 -1.81 0.26 -3.20
CA MET A 205 -1.56 -1.17 -3.12
C MET A 205 -1.24 -1.79 -4.47
N LEU A 206 -2.05 -1.49 -5.48
CA LEU A 206 -1.82 -1.96 -6.84
C LEU A 206 -0.53 -1.36 -7.40
N MET A 207 -0.19 -0.12 -7.06
CA MET A 207 1.06 0.50 -7.51
C MET A 207 2.27 -0.26 -6.99
N ARG A 208 2.29 -0.61 -5.70
CA ARG A 208 3.37 -1.43 -5.11
C ARG A 208 3.47 -2.79 -5.80
N PHE A 209 2.33 -3.45 -5.99
CA PHE A 209 2.29 -4.74 -6.70
C PHE A 209 2.84 -4.60 -8.14
N MET A 210 2.39 -3.59 -8.88
CA MET A 210 2.79 -3.38 -10.27
C MET A 210 4.26 -3.00 -10.38
N LYS A 211 4.81 -2.17 -9.48
CA LYS A 211 6.23 -1.86 -9.44
C LYS A 211 7.09 -3.11 -9.23
N SER A 212 6.69 -3.97 -8.29
CA SER A 212 7.36 -5.26 -8.06
C SER A 212 7.27 -6.18 -9.28
N PHE A 213 6.09 -6.26 -9.90
CA PHE A 213 5.83 -7.13 -11.05
C PHE A 213 6.55 -6.66 -12.32
N THR A 214 6.39 -5.38 -12.70
CA THR A 214 6.89 -4.85 -13.96
C THR A 214 8.39 -4.55 -13.91
N GLY A 215 8.93 -4.23 -12.74
CA GLY A 215 10.37 -4.18 -12.55
C GLY A 215 11.04 -5.56 -12.65
N SER A 216 10.30 -6.63 -12.38
CA SER A 216 10.83 -8.00 -12.45
C SER A 216 10.71 -8.65 -13.83
N ILE A 217 9.93 -8.08 -14.76
CA ILE A 217 9.53 -8.74 -16.01
C ILE A 217 9.74 -7.81 -17.23
N PRO A 218 10.72 -8.12 -18.10
CA PRO A 218 10.93 -7.41 -19.37
C PRO A 218 9.76 -7.53 -20.35
N ILE A 219 9.63 -6.56 -21.25
CA ILE A 219 8.60 -6.54 -22.30
C ILE A 219 8.90 -7.56 -23.41
N GLU A 220 10.17 -7.70 -23.80
CA GLU A 220 10.61 -8.66 -24.81
C GLU A 220 11.46 -9.79 -24.20
N GLY A 221 10.88 -10.99 -24.04
CA GLY A 221 11.68 -12.22 -23.85
C GLY A 221 11.55 -12.96 -22.51
N LYS A 222 12.33 -14.05 -22.36
CA LYS A 222 12.33 -14.92 -21.17
C LYS A 222 12.87 -14.10 -19.98
N GLY A 223 11.98 -13.66 -19.10
CA GLY A 223 12.35 -12.91 -17.90
C GLY A 223 13.50 -13.57 -17.14
N PHE A 224 14.55 -12.81 -16.92
CA PHE A 224 15.55 -13.06 -15.88
C PHE A 224 15.32 -11.99 -14.82
N LEU A 225 15.25 -12.41 -13.57
CA LEU A 225 15.09 -11.51 -12.42
C LEU A 225 16.35 -10.66 -12.33
N SER A 226 16.24 -9.39 -12.73
CA SER A 226 17.22 -8.38 -12.35
C SER A 226 16.70 -7.73 -11.07
N ALA A 227 17.38 -7.97 -9.96
CA ALA A 227 17.12 -7.31 -8.68
C ALA A 227 17.35 -5.78 -8.73
N ALA A 228 17.77 -5.24 -9.88
CA ALA A 228 18.09 -3.82 -10.06
C ALA A 228 16.85 -2.90 -10.12
N PHE A 229 15.63 -3.46 -10.22
CA PHE A 229 14.40 -2.69 -10.40
C PHE A 229 13.60 -2.42 -9.13
N LEU A 230 14.05 -2.94 -7.99
CA LEU A 230 13.62 -2.39 -6.71
C LEU A 230 14.41 -1.10 -6.53
N GLU A 231 13.95 0.00 -7.15
CA GLU A 231 14.29 1.30 -6.59
C GLU A 231 13.95 1.22 -5.10
N PRO A 232 14.88 1.58 -4.19
CA PRO A 232 14.47 1.74 -2.81
C PRO A 232 13.30 2.72 -2.86
N ILE A 233 12.16 2.32 -2.29
CA ILE A 233 11.14 3.29 -1.94
C ILE A 233 11.91 4.34 -1.15
N ASN A 234 12.07 5.55 -1.70
CA ASN A 234 12.72 6.65 -1.00
C ASN A 234 11.74 7.08 0.10
N THR A 235 11.71 6.26 1.13
CA THR A 235 10.97 6.43 2.36
C THR A 235 11.82 7.34 3.22
N THR A 236 11.25 8.48 3.62
CA THR A 236 11.80 9.23 4.74
C THR A 236 11.28 8.60 6.02
N ILE A 237 12.18 8.02 6.81
CA ILE A 237 11.87 7.60 8.18
C ILE A 237 12.06 8.83 9.07
N ARG A 238 10.98 9.32 9.67
CA ARG A 238 11.05 10.36 10.70
C ARG A 238 10.98 9.71 12.07
N ILE A 239 12.02 9.89 12.86
CA ILE A 239 12.03 9.46 14.26
C ILE A 239 11.73 10.69 15.11
N GLN A 240 10.63 10.66 15.85
CA GLN A 240 10.29 11.68 16.85
C GLN A 240 10.41 11.04 18.23
N GLY A 241 11.13 11.69 19.15
CA GLY A 241 11.29 11.19 20.51
C GLY A 241 11.48 12.33 21.49
N GLU A 242 11.22 12.07 22.76
CA GLU A 242 11.50 13.00 23.85
C GLU A 242 12.96 12.88 24.28
N LEU A 243 13.68 14.00 24.37
CA LEU A 243 15.02 14.06 24.94
C LEU A 243 14.93 14.17 26.45
N VAL A 244 15.70 13.34 27.15
CA VAL A 244 15.87 13.36 28.60
C VAL A 244 17.35 13.53 28.94
N GLU A 245 17.63 14.49 29.82
CA GLU A 245 19.00 14.76 30.27
C GLU A 245 19.33 13.90 31.49
N VAL A 246 20.41 13.13 31.40
CA VAL A 246 20.97 12.36 32.51
C VAL A 246 22.46 12.69 32.64
N ASP A 247 22.85 13.21 33.80
CA ASP A 247 24.24 13.59 34.11
C ASP A 247 24.87 14.55 33.07
N GLY A 248 24.08 15.48 32.51
CA GLY A 248 24.57 16.48 31.56
C GLY A 248 24.68 16.01 30.11
N VAL A 249 24.13 14.82 29.80
CA VAL A 249 24.10 14.25 28.46
C VAL A 249 22.64 13.99 28.06
N GLU A 250 22.29 14.35 26.83
CA GLU A 250 20.95 14.13 26.28
C GLU A 250 20.81 12.71 25.72
N TYR A 251 19.73 12.06 26.13
CA TYR A 251 19.34 10.73 25.69
C TYR A 251 17.94 10.77 25.10
N TYR A 252 17.65 9.92 24.12
CA TYR A 252 16.27 9.71 23.69
C TYR A 252 15.57 8.76 24.66
N ASN A 253 14.38 9.15 25.12
CA ASN A 253 13.51 8.27 25.88
C ASN A 253 12.90 7.23 24.92
N THR A 254 13.37 5.99 25.01
CA THR A 254 13.01 4.91 24.09
C THR A 254 11.55 4.45 24.21
N THR A 255 10.89 4.78 25.32
CA THR A 255 9.44 4.58 25.50
C THR A 255 8.61 5.55 24.65
N ASN A 256 9.17 6.72 24.34
CA ASN A 256 8.49 7.81 23.64
C ASN A 256 9.00 7.99 22.20
N ILE A 257 9.61 6.94 21.61
CA ILE A 257 10.03 6.96 20.21
C ILE A 257 8.85 6.61 19.32
N LYS A 258 8.51 7.56 18.44
CA LYS A 258 7.57 7.43 17.35
C LYS A 258 8.33 7.37 16.03
N VAL A 259 8.17 6.27 15.31
CA VAL A 259 8.73 6.12 13.96
C VAL A 259 7.62 6.35 12.96
N THR A 260 7.76 7.39 12.16
CA THR A 260 6.88 7.70 11.05
C THR A 260 7.57 7.32 9.75
N GLU A 261 6.95 6.41 9.00
CA GLU A 261 7.27 6.17 7.61
C GLU A 261 6.35 7.03 6.73
N SER A 262 6.92 7.95 5.94
CA SER A 262 6.16 8.69 4.94
C SER A 262 6.42 8.12 3.56
N ILE A 263 5.40 7.53 2.95
CA ILE A 263 5.41 7.08 1.56
C ILE A 263 4.35 7.91 0.86
N LYS A 264 4.79 8.74 -0.09
CA LYS A 264 3.98 9.64 -0.94
C LYS A 264 2.46 9.58 -0.64
N ASP A 265 2.03 10.51 0.22
CA ASP A 265 0.66 10.75 0.70
C ASP A 265 0.07 9.82 1.79
N MET A 266 0.87 8.90 2.37
CA MET A 266 0.52 8.10 3.56
C MET A 266 1.57 8.23 4.67
N GLU A 267 1.08 8.35 5.92
CA GLU A 267 1.91 8.36 7.14
C GLU A 267 1.65 7.09 7.98
N ILE A 268 2.62 6.17 8.01
CA ILE A 268 2.60 4.99 8.89
C ILE A 268 3.34 5.36 10.17
N THR A 269 2.64 5.38 11.29
CA THR A 269 3.23 5.62 12.62
C THR A 269 3.34 4.30 13.37
N ILE A 270 4.51 4.01 13.94
CA ILE A 270 4.73 2.93 14.90
C ILE A 270 5.16 3.53 16.24
N GLU A 271 4.40 3.24 17.30
CA GLU A 271 4.66 3.67 18.67
C GLU A 271 5.06 2.46 19.53
N GLY A 272 5.93 2.67 20.51
CA GLY A 272 6.36 1.60 21.43
C GLY A 272 7.30 0.56 20.81
N LEU A 273 8.02 0.91 19.73
CA LEU A 273 8.88 -0.01 18.96
C LEU A 273 9.89 -0.81 19.80
N PHE A 274 10.25 -0.29 20.98
CA PHE A 274 11.26 -0.86 21.87
C PHE A 274 10.76 -1.14 23.30
N GLU A 275 9.43 -1.11 23.53
CA GLU A 275 8.89 -1.48 24.84
C GLU A 275 9.25 -2.93 25.19
N GLY A 276 10.16 -3.11 26.16
CA GLY A 276 10.53 -4.42 26.70
C GLY A 276 11.79 -5.08 26.12
N ASP A 277 12.51 -4.45 25.18
CA ASP A 277 13.83 -4.96 24.76
C ASP A 277 14.92 -4.48 25.75
N GLU A 278 15.43 -5.36 26.61
CA GLU A 278 16.46 -5.02 27.62
C GLU A 278 17.78 -4.49 27.02
N LYS A 279 18.05 -4.69 25.73
CA LYS A 279 19.22 -4.12 25.05
C LYS A 279 19.03 -2.66 24.63
N LEU A 280 17.79 -2.28 24.32
CA LEU A 280 17.38 -0.93 23.89
C LEU A 280 16.65 -0.14 24.99
N GLY A 281 16.29 -0.80 26.09
CA GLY A 281 15.77 -0.20 27.33
C GLY A 281 16.83 0.52 28.17
N LYS A 282 18.06 0.67 27.66
CA LYS A 282 19.05 1.60 28.20
C LYS A 282 18.93 2.92 27.44
N LEU A 283 18.96 4.02 28.18
CA LEU A 283 19.02 5.35 27.57
C LEU A 283 20.21 5.41 26.61
N HIS A 284 19.94 5.70 25.34
CA HIS A 284 20.94 5.84 24.29
C HIS A 284 21.14 7.31 23.94
N THR A 285 22.37 7.71 23.69
CA THR A 285 22.67 9.09 23.28
C THR A 285 22.17 9.33 21.86
N ALA A 286 21.84 10.59 21.54
CA ALA A 286 21.43 10.97 20.19
C ALA A 286 22.42 10.51 19.10
N GLU A 287 23.71 10.64 19.39
CA GLU A 287 24.81 10.29 18.48
C GLU A 287 24.97 8.78 18.26
N GLU A 288 24.58 7.94 19.22
CA GLU A 288 24.63 6.47 19.10
C GLU A 288 23.50 5.93 18.21
N LEU A 289 22.32 6.52 18.28
CA LEU A 289 21.19 6.15 17.42
C LEU A 289 21.44 6.55 15.97
N GLU A 290 22.03 7.73 15.73
CA GLU A 290 22.43 8.19 14.38
C GLU A 290 23.48 7.30 13.71
N LYS A 291 24.34 6.61 14.48
CA LYS A 291 25.40 5.72 13.96
C LYS A 291 24.97 4.26 13.84
N SER A 292 23.87 3.86 14.46
CA SER A 292 23.29 2.54 14.26
C SER A 292 22.75 2.46 12.82
N ASP A 293 23.11 1.42 12.06
CA ASP A 293 22.85 1.29 10.61
C ASP A 293 21.34 1.15 10.22
N TYR A 294 20.42 1.79 10.93
CA TYR A 294 19.06 2.04 10.46
C TYR A 294 19.07 3.18 9.41
N LYS A 295 19.79 2.97 8.31
CA LYS A 295 19.87 3.94 7.21
C LYS A 295 18.61 3.86 6.33
N ALA A 296 17.72 4.83 6.52
CA ALA A 296 17.04 5.42 5.37
C ALA A 296 18.13 6.01 4.45
N LYS A 297 18.18 5.56 3.19
CA LYS A 297 19.02 6.20 2.18
C LYS A 297 18.40 7.57 1.84
N ASP A 298 18.94 8.64 2.41
CA ASP A 298 18.66 9.99 1.91
C ASP A 298 19.57 10.31 0.72
N THR A 299 18.97 10.39 -0.46
CA THR A 299 19.49 11.11 -1.61
C THR A 299 19.30 12.60 -1.37
N ASN A 300 20.37 13.32 -1.04
CA ASN A 300 20.61 14.70 -1.48
C ASN A 300 22.02 15.15 -1.06
N SER A 301 22.97 15.00 -1.99
CA SER A 301 24.16 15.84 -2.01
C SER A 301 24.22 16.54 -3.37
N GLU A 302 23.55 17.68 -3.48
CA GLU A 302 24.03 18.74 -4.34
C GLU A 302 25.01 19.59 -3.52
N THR A 303 26.26 19.61 -3.92
CA THR A 303 27.10 20.79 -3.77
C THR A 303 28.07 20.84 -4.96
N GLU A 304 27.97 21.93 -5.69
CA GLU A 304 28.73 22.29 -6.87
C GLU A 304 30.23 22.44 -6.60
N GLY A 305 31.03 22.14 -7.63
CA GLY A 305 32.14 22.98 -8.09
C GLY A 305 33.51 22.82 -7.44
N SER A 306 34.48 22.25 -8.16
CA SER A 306 35.48 23.03 -8.94
C SER A 306 36.75 22.23 -9.25
N ASP A 307 37.14 22.37 -10.52
CA ASP A 307 38.47 22.37 -11.12
C ASP A 307 39.44 21.18 -11.02
N GLN A 308 39.75 20.70 -12.25
CA GLN A 308 41.08 20.43 -12.82
C GLN A 308 42.04 19.53 -12.02
N ASP A 309 42.36 18.37 -12.59
CA ASP A 309 43.66 18.26 -13.27
C ASP A 309 43.71 17.09 -14.25
N GLU A 310 44.52 17.32 -15.26
CA GLU A 310 44.89 16.50 -16.41
C GLU A 310 45.44 15.14 -15.99
N ASP A 311 45.13 14.09 -16.76
CA ASP A 311 46.22 13.27 -17.31
C ASP A 311 45.75 12.44 -18.51
N GLU A 312 46.40 12.71 -19.64
CA GLU A 312 46.40 11.89 -20.84
C GLU A 312 47.08 10.54 -20.55
N ALA A 313 46.46 9.44 -21.00
CA ALA A 313 47.24 8.28 -21.46
C ALA A 313 46.47 7.49 -22.52
N LYS A 314 46.87 7.74 -23.78
CA LYS A 314 46.74 6.80 -24.90
C LYS A 314 47.43 5.47 -24.55
N TYR A 315 46.89 4.34 -25.02
CA TYR A 315 47.48 3.51 -26.10
C TYR A 315 46.75 2.15 -26.21
N GLU A 316 46.26 1.87 -27.43
CA GLU A 316 46.28 0.60 -28.22
C GLU A 316 46.40 -0.73 -27.44
N ASN A 317 45.50 -1.71 -27.62
CA ASN A 317 45.29 -2.53 -28.83
C ASN A 317 44.03 -3.40 -28.65
#